data_AF-A0A357T4N3-F1
#
_entry.id   AF-A0A357T4N3-F1
#
_cell.length_a   1.000
_cell.length_b   1.000
_cell.length_c   1.000
_cell.angle_alpha   90.00
_cell.angle_beta   90.00
_cell.angle_gamma   90.00
#
_symmetry.space_group_name_H-M   'P 1'
#
loop_
_entity.id
_entity.type
_entity.pdbx_description
1 polymer ?
#
loop_
_entity_poly.entity_id
_entity_poly.type
_entity_poly.pdbx_seq_one_letter_code
_entity_poly.pdbx_strand_id
1 'polypeptide(L)' 'YQEKIYTGRGVSTDIIEASTRAFINAVNKVAWEKLNYQQRSEPDLDGI' A
#
# COMPACT_ATOMS: atom_id res chain seq x y z
N TYR A 1 -3.78 -13.17 13.77
CA TYR A 1 -3.12 -12.04 13.09
C TYR A 1 -3.71 -11.98 11.70
N GLN A 2 -4.49 -10.96 11.34
CA GLN A 2 -5.06 -10.87 9.98
C GLN A 2 -4.01 -10.31 9.04
N GLU A 3 -3.50 -11.13 8.13
CA GLU A 3 -2.58 -10.70 7.08
C GLU A 3 -3.36 -9.90 6.03
N LYS A 4 -3.00 -8.61 5.85
CA LYS A 4 -3.54 -7.80 4.76
C LYS A 4 -2.82 -8.15 3.46
N ILE A 5 -3.59 -8.52 2.44
CA ILE A 5 -3.08 -8.80 1.10
C ILE A 5 -3.08 -7.50 0.28
N TYR A 6 -1.95 -7.18 -0.35
CA TYR A 6 -1.79 -6.00 -1.20
C TYR A 6 -1.53 -6.42 -2.64
N THR A 7 -2.25 -5.82 -3.57
CA THR A 7 -2.09 -6.04 -5.01
C THR A 7 -1.75 -4.73 -5.72
N GLY A 8 -0.76 -4.79 -6.59
CA GLY A 8 -0.40 -3.72 -7.51
C GLY A 8 -0.69 -4.09 -8.96
N ARG A 9 -0.75 -3.09 -9.84
CA ARG A 9 -1.01 -3.27 -11.28
C ARG A 9 0.09 -2.55 -12.06
N GLY A 10 0.51 -3.11 -13.17
CA GLY A 10 1.47 -2.50 -14.08
C GLY A 10 1.10 -2.85 -15.51
N VAL A 11 1.26 -1.90 -16.42
CA VAL A 11 0.97 -2.05 -17.84
C VAL A 11 2.22 -1.65 -18.62
N SER A 12 2.67 -2.54 -19.48
CA SER A 12 3.70 -2.30 -20.49
C SER A 12 3.50 -3.32 -21.63
N THR A 13 4.08 -3.04 -22.79
CA THR A 13 4.24 -4.02 -23.86
C THR A 13 5.22 -5.13 -23.48
N ASP A 14 6.13 -4.87 -22.53
CA ASP A 14 7.06 -5.86 -21.98
C ASP A 14 6.53 -6.46 -20.67
N ILE A 15 6.54 -7.79 -20.56
CA ILE A 15 6.02 -8.54 -19.41
C ILE A 15 6.86 -8.32 -18.14
N ILE A 16 8.18 -8.21 -18.28
CA ILE A 16 9.09 -7.97 -17.16
C ILE A 16 8.90 -6.55 -16.63
N GLU A 17 8.74 -5.59 -17.53
CA GLU A 17 8.45 -4.21 -17.12
C GLU A 17 7.08 -4.09 -16.44
N ALA A 18 6.04 -4.70 -17.04
CA ALA A 18 4.69 -4.68 -16.48
C ALA A 18 4.63 -5.31 -15.08
N SER A 19 5.30 -6.46 -14.88
CA SER A 19 5.36 -7.14 -13.58
C SER A 19 6.16 -6.34 -12.54
N THR A 20 7.29 -5.74 -12.94
CA THR A 20 8.09 -4.86 -12.07
C THR A 20 7.29 -3.65 -11.60
N ARG A 21 6.55 -2.99 -12.52
CA ARG A 21 5.64 -1.88 -12.18
C ARG A 21 4.53 -2.31 -11.23
N ALA A 22 3.93 -3.49 -11.44
CA ALA A 22 2.91 -4.04 -10.55
C ALA A 22 3.45 -4.28 -9.14
N PHE A 23 4.66 -4.83 -9.03
CA PHE A 23 5.33 -5.05 -7.75
C PHE A 23 5.59 -3.73 -7.00
N ILE A 24 6.20 -2.74 -7.67
CA ILE A 24 6.47 -1.42 -7.07
C ILE A 24 5.17 -0.77 -6.59
N ASN A 25 4.09 -0.86 -7.38
CA ASN A 25 2.80 -0.30 -7.00
C ASN A 25 2.18 -1.01 -5.79
N ALA A 26 2.41 -2.30 -5.60
CA ALA A 26 1.99 -3.01 -4.39
C ALA A 26 2.79 -2.55 -3.17
N VAL A 27 4.13 -2.44 -3.31
CA VAL A 27 5.03 -1.98 -2.25
C VAL A 27 4.69 -0.56 -1.81
N ASN A 28 4.44 0.35 -2.76
CA ASN A 28 4.07 1.73 -2.46
C ASN A 28 2.78 1.81 -1.63
N LYS A 29 1.79 0.95 -1.90
CA LYS A 29 0.57 0.86 -1.08
C LYS A 29 0.87 0.43 0.36
N VAL A 30 1.73 -0.57 0.53
CA VAL A 30 2.16 -1.03 1.87
C VAL A 30 2.86 0.09 2.62
N ALA A 31 3.81 0.77 1.98
CA ALA A 31 4.57 1.86 2.58
C ALA A 31 3.66 3.04 2.96
N TRP A 32 2.76 3.44 2.07
CA TRP A 32 1.77 4.49 2.33
C TRP A 32 0.84 4.13 3.48
N GLU A 33 0.33 2.90 3.53
CA GLU A 33 -0.55 2.47 4.61
C GLU A 33 0.18 2.52 5.97
N LYS A 34 1.44 2.07 6.03
CA LYS A 34 2.27 2.15 7.24
C LYS A 34 2.54 3.59 7.67
N LEU A 35 2.85 4.48 6.72
CA LEU A 35 3.07 5.91 7.00
C LEU A 35 1.80 6.59 7.52
N ASN A 36 0.64 6.24 6.97
CA ASN A 36 -0.64 6.78 7.40
C ASN A 36 -1.08 6.25 8.77
N TYR A 37 -0.77 5.00 9.10
CA TYR A 37 -0.98 4.49 10.47
C TYR A 37 -0.14 5.25 11.49
N GLN A 38 1.09 5.65 11.15
CA GLN A 38 1.94 6.43 12.04
C GLN A 38 1.39 7.84 12.27
N GLN A 39 0.75 8.45 11.26
CA GLN A 39 0.13 9.77 11.36
C GLN A 39 -1.25 9.76 12.04
N ARG A 40 -2.03 8.67 11.91
CA ARG A 40 -3.31 8.47 12.63
C ARG A 40 -3.15 8.10 14.12
N SER A 41 -1.94 8.22 14.67
CA SER A 41 -1.66 8.00 16.10
C SER A 41 -2.06 9.18 16.98
N GLU A 42 -2.66 10.24 16.45
CA GLU A 42 -3.43 11.17 17.29
C GLU A 42 -4.77 10.50 17.61
N PRO A 43 -5.04 10.19 18.89
CA PRO A 43 -6.33 9.66 19.29
C PRO A 43 -7.37 10.76 19.04
N ASP A 44 -8.29 10.52 18.12
CA ASP A 44 -9.57 11.21 18.09
C ASP A 44 -10.23 11.03 19.47
N LEU A 45 -10.02 12.00 20.36
CA LEU A 45 -10.81 12.21 21.58
C LEU A 45 -12.20 12.76 21.21
N ASP A 46 -12.86 12.18 20.21
CA ASP A 46 -14.29 12.40 19.95
C ASP A 46 -15.08 11.26 20.60
N GLY A 47 -14.95 11.18 21.92
CA GLY A 47 -15.98 10.61 22.77
C GLY A 47 -17.13 11.60 22.91
N ILE A 48 -18.33 11.15 22.54
CA ILE A 48 -19.64 11.40 23.19
C ILE A 48 -19.70 12.51 24.25
#